data_AF-A0A6L7CMJ6-F1
#
_entry.id   AF-A0A6L7CMJ6-F1
#
_cell.length_a   1.000
_cell.length_b   1.000
_cell.length_c   1.000
_cell.angle_alpha   90.00
_cell.angle_beta   90.00
_cell.angle_gamma   90.00
#
_symmetry.space_group_name_H-M   'P 1'
#
loop_
_entity.id
_entity.type
_entity.pdbx_description
1 polymer ?
#
loop_
_entity_poly.entity_id
_entity_poly.type
_entity_poly.pdbx_seq_one_letter_code
_entity_poly.pdbx_strand_id
1 'polypeptide(L)'
;DLAKECDLAGAIKSMFSGEKINRTENRAVLHVALRNRSNTPILVDGKDVMPEVNAVLEKMKTFSEAIISGEWKGYTGKAITDVVNIGIGGSDLGPYMVTEALRPYKNHLNMHFVSNVDGTHIAEVLKKVNPETTLFLVASKTFTTQETMTNAHSARDWFLKAAGDEKHVAKHFAALSTNAKAVGEFGIDTANMFEFWDWVGGRYSLWSAIGLSIVLSIGFDNFVELLSGAHAMDKHFSTTPAEKNLPVLLALIGIWYNNFFGAETEAILPYDQYMHRFAAYFQQGNMESN
;
A
#
# COMPACT_ATOMS: atom_id res chain seq x y z
N ASP A 1 -21.82 -4.86 26.69
CA ASP A 1 -21.11 -4.74 27.99
C ASP A 1 -19.63 -5.06 27.88
N LEU A 2 -19.24 -6.21 27.31
CA LEU A 2 -17.82 -6.57 27.08
C LEU A 2 -16.95 -5.42 26.50
N ALA A 3 -17.39 -4.73 25.44
CA ALA A 3 -16.63 -3.61 24.85
C ALA A 3 -16.41 -2.43 25.83
N LYS A 4 -17.35 -2.20 26.76
CA LYS A 4 -17.23 -1.16 27.79
C LYS A 4 -16.29 -1.62 28.90
N GLU A 5 -16.42 -2.87 29.35
CA GLU A 5 -15.57 -3.47 30.38
C GLU A 5 -14.09 -3.53 29.95
N CYS A 6 -13.82 -3.77 28.66
CA CYS A 6 -12.47 -3.77 28.10
C CYS A 6 -11.93 -2.37 27.74
N ASP A 7 -12.66 -1.29 28.06
CA ASP A 7 -12.32 0.09 27.69
C ASP A 7 -11.94 0.27 26.21
N LEU A 8 -12.78 -0.25 25.31
CA LEU A 8 -12.54 -0.13 23.87
C LEU A 8 -12.48 1.34 23.41
N ALA A 9 -13.27 2.23 24.04
CA ALA A 9 -13.24 3.66 23.74
C ALA A 9 -11.88 4.30 24.07
N GLY A 10 -11.30 3.94 25.23
CA GLY A 10 -9.93 4.33 25.58
C GLY A 10 -8.91 3.82 24.57
N ALA A 11 -8.98 2.54 24.19
CA ALA A 11 -8.07 1.95 23.21
C ALA A 11 -8.15 2.62 21.82
N ILE A 12 -9.36 2.95 21.35
CA ILE A 12 -9.56 3.70 20.10
C ILE A 12 -8.91 5.08 20.21
N LYS A 13 -9.14 5.79 21.33
CA LYS A 13 -8.53 7.11 21.55
C LYS A 13 -6.99 7.03 21.57
N SER A 14 -6.42 6.04 22.23
CA SER A 14 -4.96 5.80 22.25
C SER A 14 -4.41 5.58 20.83
N MET A 15 -5.10 4.78 20.01
CA MET A 15 -4.70 4.57 18.61
C MET A 15 -4.71 5.89 17.81
N PHE A 16 -5.82 6.64 17.85
CA PHE A 16 -6.00 7.84 17.05
C PHE A 16 -5.14 9.03 17.51
N SER A 17 -4.68 9.02 18.77
CA SER A 17 -3.78 10.05 19.31
C SER A 17 -2.30 9.76 19.07
N GLY A 18 -1.95 8.61 18.50
CA GLY A 18 -0.56 8.23 18.22
C GLY A 18 0.19 7.63 19.40
N GLU A 19 -0.51 7.19 20.44
CA GLU A 19 0.12 6.44 21.54
C GLU A 19 0.76 5.15 21.01
N LYS A 20 1.84 4.71 21.68
CA LYS A 20 2.60 3.51 21.32
C LYS A 20 1.87 2.24 21.77
N ILE A 21 0.75 1.95 21.13
CA ILE A 21 -0.13 0.81 21.45
C ILE A 21 0.42 -0.53 20.96
N ASN A 22 1.34 -0.54 19.98
CA ASN A 22 2.11 -1.73 19.66
C ASN A 22 3.22 -1.88 20.70
N ARG A 23 2.88 -2.57 21.80
CA ARG A 23 3.71 -2.65 23.01
C ARG A 23 5.00 -3.44 22.81
N THR A 24 4.97 -4.50 22.01
CA THR A 24 6.12 -5.39 21.81
C THR A 24 7.22 -4.72 20.99
N GLU A 25 6.84 -3.86 20.05
CA GLU A 25 7.79 -3.09 19.23
C GLU A 25 7.97 -1.64 19.69
N ASN A 26 7.21 -1.20 20.69
CA ASN A 26 7.16 0.18 21.19
C ASN A 26 6.89 1.20 20.07
N ARG A 27 5.83 0.97 19.28
CA ARG A 27 5.46 1.79 18.11
C ARG A 27 4.02 2.29 18.17
N ALA A 28 3.80 3.45 17.55
CA ALA A 28 2.46 3.94 17.25
C ALA A 28 1.82 3.10 16.12
N VAL A 29 0.50 3.10 16.03
CA VAL A 29 -0.26 2.42 14.96
C VAL A 29 -1.17 3.45 14.30
N LEU A 30 -0.72 4.03 13.18
CA LEU A 30 -1.27 5.29 12.68
C LEU A 30 -1.62 5.29 11.18
N HIS A 31 -2.02 4.14 10.63
CA HIS A 31 -2.49 4.08 9.24
C HIS A 31 -3.69 5.01 8.94
N VAL A 32 -4.42 5.48 9.96
CA VAL A 32 -5.47 6.51 9.84
C VAL A 32 -4.91 7.89 9.47
N ALA A 33 -3.67 8.21 9.83
CA ALA A 33 -3.02 9.48 9.49
C ALA A 33 -2.81 9.62 7.97
N LEU A 34 -2.54 8.50 7.27
CA LEU A 34 -2.33 8.44 5.82
C LEU A 34 -3.52 8.94 5.00
N ARG A 35 -4.70 8.92 5.61
CA ARG A 35 -5.98 9.26 5.01
C ARG A 35 -6.71 10.33 5.82
N ASN A 36 -6.04 11.02 6.73
CA ASN A 36 -6.65 12.07 7.54
C ASN A 36 -6.93 13.33 6.70
N ARG A 37 -8.12 13.42 6.10
CA ARG A 37 -8.49 14.52 5.21
C ARG A 37 -8.82 15.83 5.92
N SER A 38 -9.09 15.81 7.23
CA SER A 38 -9.27 17.03 8.00
C SER A 38 -7.94 17.75 8.28
N ASN A 39 -6.79 17.08 8.02
CA ASN A 39 -5.46 17.59 8.36
C ASN A 39 -5.33 18.05 9.82
N THR A 40 -6.12 17.44 10.70
CA THR A 40 -5.99 17.68 12.14
C THR A 40 -4.67 17.07 12.60
N PRO A 41 -3.83 17.80 13.35
CA PRO A 41 -2.52 17.29 13.76
C PRO A 41 -2.61 15.96 14.51
N ILE A 42 -1.69 15.04 14.20
CA ILE A 42 -1.52 13.77 14.93
C ILE A 42 -0.05 13.69 15.34
N LEU A 43 0.20 13.65 16.64
CA LEU A 43 1.55 13.75 17.18
C LEU A 43 2.15 12.36 17.40
N VAL A 44 3.36 12.15 16.88
CA VAL A 44 4.23 11.01 17.22
C VAL A 44 5.51 11.58 17.78
N ASP A 45 5.86 11.20 19.00
CA ASP A 45 7.06 11.69 19.70
C ASP A 45 7.17 13.23 19.69
N GLY A 46 6.03 13.90 19.83
CA GLY A 46 5.91 15.37 19.88
C GLY A 46 5.88 16.07 18.52
N LYS A 47 5.95 15.34 17.39
CA LYS A 47 5.94 15.90 16.04
C LYS A 47 4.65 15.56 15.30
N ASP A 48 4.03 16.56 14.66
CA ASP A 48 2.91 16.33 13.76
C ASP A 48 3.37 15.59 12.50
N VAL A 49 2.74 14.46 12.20
CA VAL A 49 3.07 13.62 11.04
C VAL A 49 2.38 14.07 9.75
N MET A 50 1.32 14.88 9.85
CA MET A 50 0.50 15.25 8.69
C MET A 50 1.26 16.00 7.58
N PRO A 51 2.20 16.93 7.87
CA PRO A 51 2.99 17.56 6.82
C PRO A 51 3.78 16.58 5.96
N GLU A 52 4.37 15.55 6.59
CA GLU A 52 5.16 14.53 5.87
C GLU A 52 4.25 13.62 5.03
N VAL A 53 3.09 13.23 5.57
CA VAL A 53 2.05 12.49 4.82
C VAL A 53 1.65 13.25 3.56
N ASN A 54 1.34 14.54 3.68
CA ASN A 54 0.91 15.35 2.56
C ASN A 54 2.03 15.59 1.53
N ALA A 55 3.28 15.72 1.97
CA ALA A 55 4.42 15.85 1.07
C ALA A 55 4.60 14.60 0.20
N VAL A 56 4.44 13.40 0.76
CA VAL A 56 4.49 12.15 -0.01
C VAL A 56 3.30 12.05 -0.97
N LEU A 57 2.09 12.41 -0.54
CA LEU A 57 0.92 12.42 -1.41
C LEU A 57 1.09 13.37 -2.60
N GLU A 58 1.61 14.58 -2.38
CA GLU A 58 1.88 15.54 -3.46
C GLU A 58 2.96 15.00 -4.42
N LYS A 59 4.01 14.38 -3.87
CA LYS A 59 5.02 13.72 -4.70
C LYS A 59 4.43 12.60 -5.56
N MET A 60 3.56 11.77 -4.98
CA MET A 60 2.84 10.71 -5.70
C MET A 60 1.97 11.29 -6.81
N LYS A 61 1.27 12.41 -6.54
CA LYS A 61 0.48 13.14 -7.53
C LYS A 61 1.36 13.56 -8.71
N THR A 62 2.39 14.37 -8.48
CA THR A 62 3.27 14.88 -9.54
C THR A 62 3.89 13.75 -10.36
N PHE A 63 4.39 12.70 -9.71
CA PHE A 63 4.99 11.55 -10.39
C PHE A 63 3.98 10.79 -11.24
N SER A 64 2.80 10.49 -10.68
CA SER A 64 1.76 9.74 -11.39
C SER A 64 1.19 10.53 -12.57
N GLU A 65 1.00 11.84 -12.43
CA GLU A 65 0.53 12.73 -13.50
C GLU A 65 1.51 12.76 -14.67
N ALA A 66 2.81 12.86 -14.40
CA ALA A 66 3.84 12.82 -15.44
C ALA A 66 3.84 11.50 -16.22
N ILE A 67 3.59 10.37 -15.55
CA ILE A 67 3.52 9.06 -16.21
C ILE A 67 2.23 8.92 -17.01
N ILE A 68 1.09 9.26 -16.42
CA ILE A 68 -0.24 9.11 -17.04
C ILE A 68 -0.41 10.08 -18.23
N SER A 69 0.16 11.29 -18.16
CA SER A 69 0.15 12.22 -19.30
C SER A 69 1.09 11.78 -20.43
N GLY A 70 2.02 10.87 -20.13
CA GLY A 70 3.08 10.46 -21.03
C GLY A 70 4.23 11.47 -21.11
N GLU A 71 4.29 12.49 -20.26
CA GLU A 71 5.45 13.39 -20.15
C GLU A 71 6.71 12.62 -19.69
N TRP A 72 6.54 11.69 -18.75
CA TRP A 72 7.59 10.78 -18.34
C TRP A 72 7.93 9.84 -19.49
N LYS A 73 9.19 9.88 -19.94
CA LYS A 73 9.69 9.04 -21.02
C LYS A 73 10.66 7.99 -20.49
N GLY A 74 10.53 6.78 -21.02
CA GLY A 74 11.53 5.73 -20.88
C GLY A 74 12.87 6.11 -21.53
N TYR A 75 13.82 5.19 -21.46
CA TYR A 75 15.20 5.44 -21.88
C TYR A 75 15.34 5.73 -23.37
N THR A 76 14.42 5.22 -24.20
CA THR A 76 14.36 5.48 -25.65
C THR A 76 13.44 6.64 -26.04
N GLY A 77 12.88 7.37 -25.07
CA GLY A 77 11.97 8.49 -25.34
C GLY A 77 10.49 8.10 -25.50
N LYS A 78 10.14 6.81 -25.39
CA LYS A 78 8.75 6.33 -25.44
C LYS A 78 8.02 6.57 -24.11
N ALA A 79 6.71 6.78 -24.16
CA ALA A 79 5.88 6.87 -22.96
C ALA A 79 5.74 5.50 -22.28
N ILE A 80 5.53 5.49 -20.97
CA ILE A 80 5.28 4.26 -20.21
C ILE A 80 3.90 3.70 -20.55
N THR A 81 3.82 2.39 -20.74
CA THR A 81 2.59 1.64 -21.04
C THR A 81 2.27 0.60 -19.99
N ASP A 82 3.29 0.13 -19.26
CA ASP A 82 3.20 -0.97 -18.33
C ASP A 82 3.84 -0.58 -16.99
N VAL A 83 3.18 -0.94 -15.89
CA VAL A 83 3.68 -0.76 -14.54
C VAL A 83 3.72 -2.12 -13.84
N VAL A 84 4.89 -2.50 -13.34
CA VAL A 84 5.10 -3.76 -12.62
C VAL A 84 5.39 -3.45 -11.15
N ASN A 85 4.45 -3.75 -10.26
CA ASN A 85 4.64 -3.67 -8.81
C ASN A 85 5.36 -4.93 -8.32
N ILE A 86 6.53 -4.78 -7.71
CA ILE A 86 7.31 -5.86 -7.11
C ILE A 86 7.29 -5.69 -5.60
N GLY A 87 6.60 -6.58 -4.90
CA GLY A 87 6.42 -6.53 -3.45
C GLY A 87 5.73 -7.79 -2.94
N ILE A 88 5.80 -8.09 -1.64
CA ILE A 88 5.14 -9.27 -1.07
C ILE A 88 4.29 -8.89 0.15
N GLY A 89 3.25 -9.68 0.43
CA GLY A 89 2.35 -9.47 1.56
C GLY A 89 1.66 -8.12 1.47
N GLY A 90 1.87 -7.26 2.47
CA GLY A 90 1.23 -5.94 2.54
C GLY A 90 1.63 -4.98 1.42
N SER A 91 2.81 -5.20 0.82
CA SER A 91 3.32 -4.43 -0.33
C SER A 91 2.76 -4.91 -1.68
N ASP A 92 1.88 -5.90 -1.68
CA ASP A 92 1.26 -6.49 -2.88
C ASP A 92 -0.26 -6.63 -2.74
N LEU A 93 -0.74 -7.29 -1.68
CA LEU A 93 -2.13 -7.70 -1.53
C LEU A 93 -3.11 -6.52 -1.56
N GLY A 94 -2.80 -5.44 -0.83
CA GLY A 94 -3.62 -4.23 -0.82
C GLY A 94 -3.65 -3.53 -2.17
N PRO A 95 -2.49 -3.15 -2.74
CA PRO A 95 -2.40 -2.59 -4.08
C PRO A 95 -3.12 -3.43 -5.16
N TYR A 96 -2.85 -4.73 -5.22
CA TYR A 96 -3.47 -5.60 -6.22
C TYR A 96 -4.99 -5.66 -6.04
N MET A 97 -5.46 -5.84 -4.81
CA MET A 97 -6.88 -5.88 -4.49
C MET A 97 -7.60 -4.60 -4.95
N VAL A 98 -7.07 -3.43 -4.63
CA VAL A 98 -7.71 -2.16 -4.99
C VAL A 98 -7.68 -1.93 -6.50
N THR A 99 -6.58 -2.25 -7.19
CA THR A 99 -6.52 -2.09 -8.64
C THR A 99 -7.51 -2.99 -9.38
N GLU A 100 -7.78 -4.21 -8.88
CA GLU A 100 -8.83 -5.07 -9.45
C GLU A 100 -10.23 -4.56 -9.10
N ALA A 101 -10.45 -4.18 -7.83
CA ALA A 101 -11.75 -3.68 -7.35
C ALA A 101 -12.19 -2.40 -8.07
N LEU A 102 -11.25 -1.50 -8.35
CA LEU A 102 -11.49 -0.21 -9.00
C LEU A 102 -11.16 -0.20 -10.49
N ARG A 103 -11.06 -1.39 -11.12
CA ARG A 103 -10.77 -1.53 -12.54
C ARG A 103 -11.66 -0.71 -13.48
N PRO A 104 -12.97 -0.48 -13.21
CA PRO A 104 -13.79 0.42 -14.04
C PRO A 104 -13.28 1.87 -14.13
N TYR A 105 -12.46 2.32 -13.17
CA TYR A 105 -11.88 3.67 -13.11
C TYR A 105 -10.46 3.73 -13.70
N LYS A 106 -9.95 2.62 -14.25
CA LYS A 106 -8.57 2.56 -14.73
C LYS A 106 -8.34 3.48 -15.94
N ASN A 107 -7.12 3.96 -16.08
CA ASN A 107 -6.64 4.64 -17.28
C ASN A 107 -6.02 3.64 -18.30
N HIS A 108 -5.14 4.13 -19.19
CA HIS A 108 -4.53 3.36 -20.26
C HIS A 108 -3.35 2.45 -19.82
N LEU A 109 -2.81 2.63 -18.62
CA LEU A 109 -1.67 1.84 -18.13
C LEU A 109 -2.09 0.39 -17.84
N ASN A 110 -1.20 -0.53 -18.17
CA ASN A 110 -1.33 -1.95 -17.83
C ASN A 110 -0.61 -2.21 -16.50
N MET A 111 -1.34 -2.72 -15.52
CA MET A 111 -0.82 -3.00 -14.19
C MET A 111 -0.49 -4.48 -14.06
N HIS A 112 0.70 -4.78 -13.55
CA HIS A 112 1.19 -6.13 -13.27
C HIS A 112 1.72 -6.19 -11.83
N PHE A 113 1.57 -7.35 -11.19
CA PHE A 113 1.96 -7.56 -9.80
C PHE A 113 2.85 -8.79 -9.71
N VAL A 114 4.02 -8.66 -9.10
CA VAL A 114 5.01 -9.73 -8.89
C VAL A 114 5.36 -9.80 -7.41
N SER A 115 5.00 -10.92 -6.79
CA SER A 115 5.17 -11.11 -5.35
C SER A 115 5.90 -12.39 -4.97
N ASN A 116 5.47 -13.52 -5.51
CA ASN A 116 6.14 -14.81 -5.29
C ASN A 116 7.61 -14.80 -5.77
N VAL A 117 8.50 -15.42 -5.00
CA VAL A 117 9.92 -15.60 -5.34
C VAL A 117 10.15 -16.73 -6.35
N ASP A 118 9.15 -17.58 -6.57
CA ASP A 118 9.14 -18.50 -7.72
C ASP A 118 9.38 -17.71 -9.01
N GLY A 119 10.51 -18.01 -9.68
CA GLY A 119 10.95 -17.32 -10.90
C GLY A 119 9.93 -17.34 -12.04
N THR A 120 8.94 -18.25 -11.98
CA THR A 120 7.80 -18.27 -12.90
C THR A 120 7.05 -16.95 -12.91
N HIS A 121 6.85 -16.35 -11.73
CA HIS A 121 6.00 -15.18 -11.60
C HIS A 121 6.57 -13.98 -12.35
N ILE A 122 7.85 -13.66 -12.09
CA ILE A 122 8.54 -12.59 -12.80
C ILE A 122 8.72 -12.93 -14.29
N ALA A 123 9.06 -14.18 -14.63
CA ALA A 123 9.26 -14.58 -16.02
C ALA A 123 7.99 -14.42 -16.87
N GLU A 124 6.82 -14.79 -16.36
CA GLU A 124 5.54 -14.66 -17.06
C GLU A 124 5.10 -13.19 -17.24
N VAL A 125 5.46 -12.31 -16.30
CA VAL A 125 5.23 -10.87 -16.47
C VAL A 125 6.20 -10.28 -17.50
N LEU A 126 7.49 -10.61 -17.42
CA LEU A 126 8.52 -10.09 -18.34
C LEU A 126 8.32 -10.50 -19.80
N LYS A 127 7.61 -11.61 -20.06
CA LYS A 127 7.19 -12.01 -21.43
C LYS A 127 6.15 -11.07 -22.05
N LYS A 128 5.41 -10.33 -21.24
CA LYS A 128 4.26 -9.50 -21.67
C LYS A 128 4.61 -8.02 -21.83
N VAL A 129 5.73 -7.57 -21.26
CA VAL A 129 6.09 -6.16 -21.14
C VAL A 129 7.32 -5.81 -21.97
N ASN A 130 7.51 -4.52 -22.28
CA ASN A 130 8.60 -4.02 -23.12
C ASN A 130 9.59 -3.19 -22.28
N PRO A 131 10.91 -3.47 -22.32
CA PRO A 131 11.90 -2.73 -21.52
C PRO A 131 11.92 -1.23 -21.82
N GLU A 132 11.50 -0.80 -23.01
CA GLU A 132 11.45 0.62 -23.38
C GLU A 132 10.27 1.39 -22.77
N THR A 133 9.21 0.70 -22.33
CA THR A 133 7.94 1.32 -21.91
C THR A 133 7.41 0.79 -20.57
N THR A 134 8.23 0.06 -19.80
CA THR A 134 7.83 -0.51 -18.51
C THR A 134 8.44 0.25 -17.34
N LEU A 135 7.62 0.64 -16.37
CA LEU A 135 8.06 1.15 -15.07
C LEU A 135 7.95 0.05 -14.01
N PHE A 136 9.01 -0.16 -13.24
CA PHE A 136 9.05 -1.08 -12.11
C PHE A 136 8.94 -0.30 -10.80
N LEU A 137 8.02 -0.70 -9.94
CA LEU A 137 7.89 -0.18 -8.57
C LEU A 137 8.41 -1.24 -7.60
N VAL A 138 9.51 -0.95 -6.91
CA VAL A 138 10.09 -1.86 -5.90
C VAL A 138 9.55 -1.48 -4.52
N ALA A 139 8.61 -2.28 -4.03
CA ALA A 139 7.87 -2.03 -2.80
C ALA A 139 8.40 -2.88 -1.64
N SER A 140 9.29 -2.30 -0.82
CA SER A 140 9.82 -2.94 0.39
C SER A 140 10.26 -1.90 1.41
N LYS A 141 9.69 -1.98 2.62
CA LYS A 141 9.97 -1.07 3.74
C LYS A 141 11.47 -0.98 4.03
N THR A 142 12.09 -2.14 4.21
CA THR A 142 13.51 -2.28 4.57
C THR A 142 14.41 -2.28 3.35
N PHE A 143 13.85 -2.54 2.17
CA PHE A 143 14.60 -2.78 0.92
C PHE A 143 15.56 -3.98 1.01
N THR A 144 15.21 -4.95 1.86
CA THR A 144 16.02 -6.15 2.11
C THR A 144 15.21 -7.46 2.05
N THR A 145 13.89 -7.38 1.85
CA THR A 145 13.01 -8.54 1.75
C THR A 145 13.47 -9.46 0.63
N GLN A 146 13.80 -10.72 0.95
CA GLN A 146 14.49 -11.62 0.04
C GLN A 146 13.70 -11.84 -1.26
N GLU A 147 12.40 -12.09 -1.16
CA GLU A 147 11.51 -12.33 -2.30
C GLU A 147 11.43 -11.09 -3.20
N THR A 148 11.20 -9.92 -2.59
CA THR A 148 11.11 -8.64 -3.32
C THR A 148 12.43 -8.29 -4.01
N MET A 149 13.56 -8.40 -3.31
CA MET A 149 14.86 -8.04 -3.86
C MET A 149 15.33 -9.03 -4.92
N THR A 150 15.04 -10.32 -4.78
CA THR A 150 15.32 -11.32 -5.82
C THR A 150 14.58 -10.99 -7.11
N ASN A 151 13.30 -10.65 -7.02
CA ASN A 151 12.50 -10.23 -8.17
C ASN A 151 12.96 -8.88 -8.73
N ALA A 152 13.29 -7.90 -7.88
CA ALA A 152 13.78 -6.59 -8.31
C ALA A 152 15.12 -6.69 -9.07
N HIS A 153 16.06 -7.50 -8.57
CA HIS A 153 17.31 -7.77 -9.28
C HIS A 153 17.06 -8.50 -10.60
N SER A 154 16.15 -9.48 -10.63
CA SER A 154 15.78 -10.17 -11.88
C SER A 154 15.20 -9.22 -12.93
N ALA A 155 14.31 -8.29 -12.51
CA ALA A 155 13.76 -7.26 -13.39
C ALA A 155 14.84 -6.26 -13.86
N ARG A 156 15.74 -5.83 -12.97
CA ARG A 156 16.87 -4.95 -13.28
C ARG A 156 17.81 -5.60 -14.31
N ASP A 157 18.19 -6.86 -14.10
CA ASP A 157 19.07 -7.59 -15.01
C ASP A 157 18.42 -7.80 -16.38
N TRP A 158 17.12 -8.13 -16.41
CA TRP A 158 16.35 -8.21 -17.65
C TRP A 158 16.31 -6.86 -18.39
N PHE A 159 16.07 -5.77 -17.67
CA PHE A 159 16.04 -4.43 -18.23
C PHE A 159 17.40 -4.02 -18.79
N LEU A 160 18.48 -4.22 -18.02
CA LEU A 160 19.84 -3.82 -18.42
C LEU A 160 20.37 -4.64 -19.60
N LYS A 161 19.94 -5.89 -19.79
CA LYS A 161 20.25 -6.64 -21.02
C LYS A 161 19.74 -5.95 -22.28
N ALA A 162 18.66 -5.17 -22.20
CA ALA A 162 18.12 -4.40 -23.31
C ALA A 162 18.59 -2.93 -23.34
N ALA A 163 18.67 -2.29 -22.17
CA ALA A 163 19.01 -0.87 -22.05
C ALA A 163 20.52 -0.59 -22.11
N GLY A 164 21.36 -1.55 -21.74
CA GLY A 164 22.82 -1.51 -21.87
C GLY A 164 23.58 -0.60 -20.90
N ASP A 165 22.94 0.41 -20.30
CA ASP A 165 23.56 1.39 -19.41
C ASP A 165 22.76 1.57 -18.11
N GLU A 166 23.45 1.49 -16.97
CA GLU A 166 22.86 1.58 -15.64
C GLU A 166 22.16 2.92 -15.37
N LYS A 167 22.57 4.01 -16.03
CA LYS A 167 21.91 5.32 -15.89
C LYS A 167 20.43 5.29 -16.27
N HIS A 168 20.02 4.30 -17.06
CA HIS A 168 18.63 4.15 -17.51
C HIS A 168 17.72 3.56 -16.42
N VAL A 169 18.26 2.98 -15.35
CA VAL A 169 17.48 2.48 -14.19
C VAL A 169 16.65 3.61 -13.58
N ALA A 170 17.22 4.82 -13.46
CA ALA A 170 16.54 6.00 -12.92
C ALA A 170 15.26 6.40 -13.67
N LYS A 171 15.07 5.95 -14.92
CA LYS A 171 13.84 6.22 -15.72
C LYS A 171 12.79 5.12 -15.64
N HIS A 172 13.19 3.93 -15.20
CA HIS A 172 12.36 2.71 -15.26
C HIS A 172 12.15 2.06 -13.91
N PHE A 173 12.73 2.58 -12.83
CA PHE A 173 12.58 2.06 -11.49
C PHE A 173 12.28 3.19 -10.49
N ALA A 174 11.29 2.94 -9.64
CA ALA A 174 10.96 3.75 -8.47
C ALA A 174 10.88 2.85 -7.24
N ALA A 175 11.15 3.39 -6.05
CA ALA A 175 11.18 2.64 -4.80
C ALA A 175 10.11 3.14 -3.82
N LEU A 176 9.42 2.22 -3.15
CA LEU A 176 8.53 2.51 -2.03
C LEU A 176 9.22 1.96 -0.77
N SER A 177 9.97 2.82 -0.07
CA SER A 177 10.93 2.39 0.95
C SER A 177 11.33 3.51 1.90
N THR A 178 12.00 3.15 3.00
CA THR A 178 12.65 4.07 3.95
C THR A 178 14.18 4.06 3.84
N ASN A 179 14.74 3.18 3.03
CA ASN A 179 16.17 2.91 3.00
C ASN A 179 16.85 3.59 1.79
N ALA A 180 17.03 4.91 1.87
CA ALA A 180 17.62 5.72 0.79
C ALA A 180 18.98 5.19 0.32
N LYS A 181 19.80 4.65 1.24
CA LYS A 181 21.10 4.08 0.92
C LYS A 181 20.96 2.86 0.00
N ALA A 182 20.16 1.88 0.39
CA ALA A 182 19.98 0.66 -0.41
C ALA A 182 19.28 0.94 -1.75
N VAL A 183 18.36 1.91 -1.79
CA VAL A 183 17.71 2.38 -3.02
C VAL A 183 18.73 3.00 -3.99
N GLY A 184 19.63 3.85 -3.48
CA GLY A 184 20.71 4.45 -4.28
C GLY A 184 21.72 3.40 -4.76
N GLU A 185 22.11 2.44 -3.90
CA GLU A 185 22.99 1.33 -4.27
C GLU A 185 22.39 0.42 -5.36
N PHE A 186 21.07 0.28 -5.41
CA PHE A 186 20.36 -0.44 -6.48
C PHE A 186 20.40 0.31 -7.83
N GLY A 187 20.65 1.63 -7.82
CA GLY A 187 20.69 2.50 -8.99
C GLY A 187 19.39 3.27 -9.26
N ILE A 188 18.43 3.25 -8.31
CA ILE A 188 17.24 4.10 -8.38
C ILE A 188 17.63 5.51 -7.93
N ASP A 189 17.18 6.52 -8.68
CA ASP A 189 17.28 7.91 -8.24
C ASP A 189 16.45 8.08 -6.96
N THR A 190 17.06 8.58 -5.89
CA THR A 190 16.37 8.87 -4.63
C THR A 190 15.22 9.88 -4.79
N ALA A 191 15.23 10.69 -5.86
CA ALA A 191 14.07 11.50 -6.24
C ALA A 191 12.84 10.64 -6.59
N ASN A 192 13.03 9.40 -7.04
CA ASN A 192 11.98 8.41 -7.30
C ASN A 192 11.76 7.44 -6.13
N MET A 193 12.24 7.77 -4.93
CA MET A 193 11.91 7.06 -3.70
C MET A 193 10.72 7.71 -2.99
N PHE A 194 9.74 6.91 -2.60
CA PHE A 194 8.55 7.36 -1.88
C PHE A 194 8.55 6.73 -0.48
N GLU A 195 8.65 7.60 0.52
CA GLU A 195 8.81 7.20 1.91
C GLU A 195 7.48 6.86 2.57
N PHE A 196 7.56 6.02 3.60
CA PHE A 196 6.46 5.74 4.52
C PHE A 196 7.04 5.32 5.88
N TRP A 197 6.23 5.38 6.95
CA TRP A 197 6.79 5.38 8.30
C TRP A 197 6.75 4.02 9.01
N ASP A 198 7.47 3.93 10.13
CA ASP A 198 7.54 2.75 10.98
C ASP A 198 6.18 2.34 11.56
N TRP A 199 5.35 3.33 11.93
CA TRP A 199 3.97 3.19 12.41
C TRP A 199 2.95 2.74 11.35
N VAL A 200 3.39 2.61 10.09
CA VAL A 200 2.60 1.97 9.02
C VAL A 200 2.93 0.48 8.98
N GLY A 201 2.02 -0.34 9.50
CA GLY A 201 2.07 -1.80 9.38
C GLY A 201 1.85 -2.23 7.93
N GLY A 202 2.56 -3.28 7.47
CA GLY A 202 2.53 -3.71 6.06
C GLY A 202 1.11 -3.99 5.54
N ARG A 203 0.33 -4.80 6.27
CA ARG A 203 -1.07 -5.11 5.94
C ARG A 203 -2.05 -3.92 6.04
N TYR A 204 -1.59 -2.76 6.52
CA TYR A 204 -2.33 -1.51 6.58
C TYR A 204 -1.72 -0.42 5.68
N SER A 205 -0.81 -0.77 4.75
CA SER A 205 0.05 0.21 4.08
C SER A 205 -0.49 0.76 2.76
N LEU A 206 -1.57 0.21 2.19
CA LEU A 206 -2.07 0.59 0.85
C LEU A 206 -2.42 2.09 0.70
N TRP A 207 -2.64 2.79 1.82
CA TRP A 207 -2.95 4.22 1.86
C TRP A 207 -1.71 5.12 1.80
N SER A 208 -0.51 4.54 1.97
CA SER A 208 0.78 5.24 1.94
C SER A 208 1.38 5.27 0.52
N ALA A 209 2.68 5.56 0.42
CA ALA A 209 3.48 5.35 -0.79
C ALA A 209 3.27 3.98 -1.45
N ILE A 210 2.99 2.92 -0.67
CA ILE A 210 2.67 1.58 -1.20
C ILE A 210 1.48 1.60 -2.17
N GLY A 211 0.56 2.55 -2.03
CA GLY A 211 -0.56 2.77 -2.94
C GLY A 211 -0.19 3.40 -4.28
N LEU A 212 1.08 3.66 -4.60
CA LEU A 212 1.47 4.34 -5.84
C LEU A 212 1.00 3.60 -7.11
N SER A 213 0.99 2.27 -7.11
CA SER A 213 0.44 1.48 -8.22
C SER A 213 -1.08 1.66 -8.36
N ILE A 214 -1.80 1.89 -7.26
CA ILE A 214 -3.22 2.27 -7.29
C ILE A 214 -3.36 3.63 -7.97
N VAL A 215 -2.59 4.64 -7.54
CA VAL A 215 -2.59 5.98 -8.14
C VAL A 215 -2.31 5.93 -9.64
N LEU A 216 -1.30 5.17 -10.06
CA LEU A 216 -0.97 5.00 -11.47
C LEU A 216 -2.11 4.33 -12.26
N SER A 217 -2.88 3.44 -11.63
CA SER A 217 -4.00 2.77 -12.28
C SER A 217 -5.21 3.67 -12.47
N ILE A 218 -5.67 4.35 -11.41
CA ILE A 218 -6.96 5.06 -11.39
C ILE A 218 -6.83 6.59 -11.44
N GLY A 219 -5.61 7.13 -11.37
CA GLY A 219 -5.34 8.57 -11.25
C GLY A 219 -5.42 9.07 -9.80
N PHE A 220 -4.76 10.21 -9.55
CA PHE A 220 -4.64 10.76 -8.20
C PHE A 220 -5.98 11.22 -7.60
N ASP A 221 -6.87 11.82 -8.39
CA ASP A 221 -8.16 12.28 -7.88
C ASP A 221 -9.03 11.11 -7.37
N ASN A 222 -9.07 10.00 -8.10
CA ASN A 222 -9.77 8.78 -7.65
C ASN A 222 -9.10 8.17 -6.40
N PHE A 223 -7.77 8.27 -6.27
CA PHE A 223 -7.08 7.86 -5.05
C PHE A 223 -7.45 8.76 -3.86
N VAL A 224 -7.62 10.07 -4.06
CA VAL A 224 -8.12 10.99 -3.03
C VAL A 224 -9.53 10.63 -2.59
N GLU A 225 -10.41 10.22 -3.50
CA GLU A 225 -11.75 9.72 -3.15
C GLU A 225 -11.68 8.44 -2.32
N LEU A 226 -10.79 7.50 -2.67
CA LEU A 226 -10.53 6.30 -1.86
C LEU A 226 -10.06 6.64 -0.44
N LEU A 227 -9.11 7.57 -0.30
CA LEU A 227 -8.65 8.05 1.01
C LEU A 227 -9.80 8.73 1.78
N SER A 228 -10.64 9.50 1.10
CA SER A 228 -11.78 10.21 1.70
C SER A 228 -12.86 9.26 2.23
N GLY A 229 -13.16 8.19 1.49
CA GLY A 229 -14.07 7.14 1.96
C GLY A 229 -13.56 6.44 3.22
N ALA A 230 -12.27 6.10 3.25
CA ALA A 230 -11.66 5.49 4.41
C ALA A 230 -11.56 6.45 5.61
N HIS A 231 -11.30 7.75 5.39
CA HIS A 231 -11.39 8.79 6.42
C HIS A 231 -12.79 8.93 7.02
N ALA A 232 -13.84 8.84 6.19
CA ALA A 232 -15.21 8.88 6.66
C ALA A 232 -15.50 7.70 7.61
N MET A 233 -15.02 6.50 7.27
CA MET A 233 -15.14 5.33 8.13
C MET A 233 -14.30 5.45 9.41
N ASP A 234 -13.11 6.05 9.35
CA ASP A 234 -12.30 6.32 10.55
C ASP A 234 -13.01 7.26 11.53
N LYS A 235 -13.65 8.31 11.01
CA LYS A 235 -14.48 9.23 11.81
C LYS A 235 -15.68 8.51 12.40
N HIS A 236 -16.37 7.68 11.62
CA HIS A 236 -17.46 6.85 12.12
C HIS A 236 -17.00 5.95 13.26
N PHE A 237 -15.87 5.25 13.07
CA PHE A 237 -15.29 4.34 14.06
C PHE A 237 -14.88 5.05 15.35
N SER A 238 -14.27 6.24 15.26
CA SER A 238 -13.74 6.95 16.43
C SER A 238 -14.78 7.74 17.22
N THR A 239 -15.90 8.14 16.60
CA THR A 239 -16.86 9.06 17.23
C THR A 239 -18.24 8.46 17.50
N THR A 240 -18.59 7.34 16.87
CA THR A 240 -19.92 6.75 17.02
C THR A 240 -20.01 5.89 18.27
N PRO A 241 -21.08 6.03 19.09
CA PRO A 241 -21.34 5.13 20.23
C PRO A 241 -21.30 3.65 19.82
N ALA A 242 -20.73 2.79 20.68
CA ALA A 242 -20.43 1.40 20.37
C ALA A 242 -21.65 0.61 19.81
N GLU A 243 -22.85 0.86 20.34
CA GLU A 243 -24.10 0.23 19.93
C GLU A 243 -24.57 0.60 18.50
N LYS A 244 -23.98 1.63 17.89
CA LYS A 244 -24.25 2.08 16.51
C LYS A 244 -23.00 2.04 15.62
N ASN A 245 -21.88 1.56 16.15
CA ASN A 245 -20.58 1.64 15.51
C ASN A 245 -20.33 0.38 14.66
N LEU A 246 -20.21 0.56 13.34
CA LEU A 246 -20.26 -0.55 12.38
C LEU A 246 -19.06 -1.51 12.55
N PRO A 247 -17.79 -1.03 12.57
CA PRO A 247 -16.66 -1.89 12.87
C PRO A 247 -16.72 -2.57 14.24
N VAL A 248 -17.20 -1.87 15.29
CA VAL A 248 -17.29 -2.43 16.64
C VAL A 248 -18.31 -3.57 16.69
N LEU A 249 -19.49 -3.37 16.10
CA LEU A 249 -20.51 -4.41 16.03
C LEU A 249 -20.01 -5.62 15.24
N LEU A 250 -19.35 -5.41 14.11
CA LEU A 250 -18.78 -6.49 13.30
C LEU A 250 -17.73 -7.30 14.09
N ALA A 251 -16.83 -6.61 14.81
CA ALA A 251 -15.83 -7.27 15.66
C ALA A 251 -16.46 -8.07 16.81
N LEU A 252 -17.49 -7.52 17.47
CA LEU A 252 -18.20 -8.21 18.56
C LEU A 252 -18.97 -9.45 18.07
N ILE A 253 -19.50 -9.43 16.85
CA ILE A 253 -20.10 -10.61 16.21
C ILE A 253 -19.03 -11.70 15.99
N GLY A 254 -17.83 -11.32 15.53
CA GLY A 254 -16.70 -12.24 15.39
C GLY A 254 -16.33 -12.89 16.72
N ILE A 255 -16.17 -12.10 17.78
CA ILE A 255 -15.90 -12.59 19.14
C ILE A 255 -17.02 -13.52 19.62
N TRP A 256 -18.28 -13.17 19.36
CA TRP A 256 -19.42 -14.00 19.76
C TRP A 256 -19.36 -15.40 19.14
N TYR A 257 -19.17 -15.49 17.84
CA TYR A 257 -19.11 -16.78 17.15
C TYR A 257 -17.84 -17.57 17.47
N ASN A 258 -16.69 -16.90 17.55
CA ASN A 258 -15.43 -17.56 17.84
C ASN A 258 -15.38 -18.10 19.27
N ASN A 259 -15.63 -17.24 20.28
CA ASN A 259 -15.40 -17.59 21.68
C ASN A 259 -16.55 -18.37 22.33
N PHE A 260 -17.79 -18.20 21.87
CA PHE A 260 -18.96 -18.83 22.50
C PHE A 260 -19.55 -19.97 21.67
N PHE A 261 -19.45 -19.92 20.34
CA PHE A 261 -19.94 -20.98 19.45
C PHE A 261 -18.82 -21.89 18.93
N GLY A 262 -17.55 -21.55 19.17
CA GLY A 262 -16.41 -22.33 18.70
C GLY A 262 -16.24 -22.30 17.18
N ALA A 263 -16.72 -21.24 16.51
CA ALA A 263 -16.52 -21.07 15.08
C ALA A 263 -15.09 -20.58 14.79
N GLU A 264 -14.24 -21.48 14.29
CA GLU A 264 -12.82 -21.20 14.03
C GLU A 264 -12.55 -20.60 12.63
N THR A 265 -13.59 -20.45 11.80
CA THR A 265 -13.47 -19.99 10.42
C THR A 265 -14.46 -18.88 10.10
N GLU A 266 -14.02 -17.87 9.35
CA GLU A 266 -14.86 -16.80 8.80
C GLU A 266 -14.77 -16.78 7.27
N ALA A 267 -15.93 -16.78 6.60
CA ALA A 267 -15.99 -16.72 5.14
C ALA A 267 -16.28 -15.28 4.66
N ILE A 268 -15.40 -14.75 3.82
CA ILE A 268 -15.59 -13.44 3.15
C ILE A 268 -16.05 -13.69 1.72
N LEU A 269 -17.32 -13.40 1.43
CA LEU A 269 -17.99 -13.73 0.17
C LEU A 269 -18.47 -12.47 -0.56
N PRO A 270 -17.58 -11.72 -1.25
CA PRO A 270 -17.99 -10.55 -2.01
C PRO A 270 -18.74 -11.00 -3.27
N TYR A 271 -19.98 -10.53 -3.42
CA TYR A 271 -20.80 -10.77 -4.62
C TYR A 271 -20.50 -9.74 -5.72
N ASP A 272 -19.20 -9.55 -6.00
CA ASP A 272 -18.69 -8.68 -7.05
C ASP A 272 -17.39 -9.27 -7.61
N GLN A 273 -17.33 -9.46 -8.93
CA GLN A 273 -16.18 -10.09 -9.58
C GLN A 273 -14.90 -9.24 -9.50
N TYR A 274 -15.03 -7.91 -9.46
CA TYR A 274 -13.88 -7.03 -9.27
C TYR A 274 -13.27 -7.19 -7.88
N MET A 275 -14.05 -7.64 -6.89
CA MET A 275 -13.60 -7.90 -5.52
C MET A 275 -13.02 -9.30 -5.31
N HIS A 276 -12.67 -10.06 -6.35
CA HIS A 276 -12.15 -11.43 -6.21
C HIS A 276 -10.84 -11.55 -5.39
N ARG A 277 -10.07 -10.46 -5.25
CA ARG A 277 -8.86 -10.39 -4.39
C ARG A 277 -9.14 -9.90 -2.97
N PHE A 278 -10.37 -9.48 -2.67
CA PHE A 278 -10.72 -8.87 -1.39
C PHE A 278 -10.49 -9.81 -0.20
N ALA A 279 -10.90 -11.08 -0.33
CA ALA A 279 -10.68 -12.09 0.69
C ALA A 279 -9.17 -12.33 0.95
N ALA A 280 -8.34 -12.37 -0.10
CA ALA A 280 -6.90 -12.57 0.04
C ALA A 280 -6.21 -11.41 0.80
N TYR A 281 -6.63 -10.17 0.54
CA TYR A 281 -6.15 -9.01 1.29
C TYR A 281 -6.55 -9.07 2.77
N PHE A 282 -7.83 -9.35 3.06
CA PHE A 282 -8.31 -9.44 4.44
C PHE A 282 -7.82 -10.68 5.18
N GLN A 283 -7.43 -11.74 4.47
CA GLN A 283 -6.79 -12.91 5.08
C GLN A 283 -5.51 -12.48 5.82
N GLN A 284 -4.63 -11.70 5.17
CA GLN A 284 -3.47 -11.15 5.87
C GLN A 284 -3.90 -10.13 6.94
N GLY A 285 -4.85 -9.25 6.61
CA GLY A 285 -5.32 -8.20 7.52
C GLY A 285 -5.84 -8.73 8.86
N ASN A 286 -6.52 -9.89 8.86
CA ASN A 286 -7.07 -10.53 10.04
C ASN A 286 -6.07 -11.52 10.68
N MET A 287 -5.60 -12.53 9.91
CA MET A 287 -4.83 -13.66 10.46
C MET A 287 -3.40 -13.30 10.91
N GLU A 288 -2.81 -12.21 10.39
CA GLU A 288 -1.48 -11.76 10.80
C GLU A 288 -1.55 -10.68 11.90
N SER A 289 -2.76 -10.28 12.32
CA SER A 289 -3.01 -9.24 13.33
C SER A 289 -3.42 -9.77 14.69
N ASN A 290 -4.31 -10.76 14.71
CA ASN A 290 -5.02 -11.25 15.89
C ASN A 290 -4.43 -12.58 16.37
#